data_AF-A0A1Q2YBD3-F1
#
_entry.id   AF-A0A1Q2YBD3-F1
#
_cell.length_a   1.000
_cell.length_b   1.000
_cell.length_c   1.000
_cell.angle_alpha   90.00
_cell.angle_beta   90.00
_cell.angle_gamma   90.00
#
_symmetry.space_group_name_H-M   'P 1'
#
loop_
_entity.id
_entity.type
_entity.pdbx_description
1 polymer ?
#
loop_
_entity_poly.entity_id
_entity_poly.type
_entity_poly.pdbx_seq_one_letter_code
_entity_poly.pdbx_strand_id
1 'polypeptide(L)'
;MIDLKTAPRLGKLSNQSTQLLAQVDDYALDYNIFLFKGIGNVIDTNDAQLVSFIESLFITLPKEYSSLIYNPLNLPANKINPSTTSKLQKRLLSLLIQERHKRDIQLLNKKFENKIKYVELEEPEKYEIKSIYYRTFDEAKDEYADQFGRLALLQSLEYDFEHALDNDSDYQSDDNLVEHFCDDRMLDFELGKSKSEDEVVNSQIIRVLLPLASQVILGQQGEGEEEGEED
;
A
#
# COMPACT_ATOMS: atom_id res chain seq x y z
N MET A 1 15.87 4.84 11.74
CA MET A 1 15.16 3.61 11.33
C MET A 1 13.71 3.77 11.73
N ILE A 2 12.81 3.46 10.80
CA ILE A 2 11.39 3.68 10.98
C ILE A 2 10.84 2.79 12.10
N ASP A 3 10.02 3.37 12.97
CA ASP A 3 9.42 2.63 14.08
C ASP A 3 8.12 1.96 13.64
N LEU A 4 8.17 0.66 13.35
CA LEU A 4 7.01 -0.12 12.94
C LEU A 4 6.01 -0.44 14.07
N LYS A 5 6.28 -0.05 15.32
CA LYS A 5 5.43 -0.38 16.48
C LYS A 5 4.48 0.74 16.86
N THR A 6 4.86 2.00 16.65
CA THR A 6 4.02 3.14 17.00
C THR A 6 3.23 3.63 15.79
N ALA A 7 2.00 4.10 15.98
CA ALA A 7 1.23 4.67 14.88
C ALA A 7 1.91 5.96 14.34
N PRO A 8 2.03 6.14 13.02
CA PRO A 8 2.60 7.34 12.43
C PRO A 8 1.67 8.54 12.63
N ARG A 9 2.20 9.75 12.57
CA ARG A 9 1.46 11.00 12.80
C ARG A 9 1.81 12.05 11.75
N LEU A 10 0.82 12.72 11.17
CA LEU A 10 1.05 13.76 10.17
C LEU A 10 1.87 14.92 10.74
N GLY A 11 1.65 15.30 11.99
CA GLY A 11 2.38 16.37 12.68
C GLY A 11 3.86 16.06 12.94
N LYS A 12 4.31 14.84 12.64
CA LYS A 12 5.73 14.45 12.68
C LYS A 12 6.40 14.44 11.31
N LEU A 13 5.62 14.54 10.23
CA LEU A 13 6.17 14.65 8.88
C LEU A 13 6.84 16.02 8.70
N SER A 14 7.83 16.07 7.82
CA SER A 14 8.37 17.33 7.33
C SER A 14 7.29 18.14 6.58
N ASN A 15 7.53 19.45 6.46
CA ASN A 15 6.66 20.32 5.68
C ASN A 15 6.58 19.89 4.21
N GLN A 16 7.68 19.37 3.65
CA GLN A 16 7.74 18.91 2.26
C GLN A 16 6.83 17.69 2.05
N SER A 17 6.99 16.64 2.85
CA SER A 17 6.13 15.44 2.80
C SER A 17 4.66 15.77 3.06
N THR A 18 4.39 16.69 3.99
CA THR A 18 3.03 17.17 4.25
C THR A 18 2.43 17.85 3.02
N GLN A 19 3.21 18.64 2.29
CA GLN A 19 2.77 19.29 1.05
C GLN A 19 2.56 18.28 -0.08
N LEU A 20 3.45 17.29 -0.24
CA LEU A 20 3.30 16.21 -1.21
C LEU A 20 2.00 15.43 -0.98
N LEU A 21 1.73 14.98 0.24
CA LEU A 21 0.47 14.30 0.57
C LEU A 21 -0.75 15.18 0.34
N ALA A 22 -0.67 16.48 0.63
CA ALA A 22 -1.78 17.40 0.43
C ALA A 22 -2.11 17.63 -1.05
N GLN A 23 -1.17 17.38 -1.96
CA GLN A 23 -1.36 17.53 -3.41
C GLN A 23 -2.02 16.31 -4.05
N VAL A 24 -1.95 15.13 -3.43
CA VAL A 24 -2.59 13.91 -3.97
C VAL A 24 -4.09 14.12 -4.10
N ASP A 25 -4.67 13.86 -5.27
CA ASP A 25 -6.11 14.02 -5.48
C ASP A 25 -6.95 13.13 -4.56
N ASP A 26 -8.15 13.59 -4.20
CA ASP A 26 -9.07 12.87 -3.31
C ASP A 26 -9.38 11.45 -3.83
N TYR A 27 -9.59 11.29 -5.14
CA TYR A 27 -9.83 9.97 -5.71
C TYR A 27 -8.62 9.03 -5.52
N ALA A 28 -7.42 9.50 -5.84
CA ALA A 28 -6.21 8.68 -5.76
C ALA A 28 -5.88 8.32 -4.31
N LEU A 29 -6.07 9.27 -3.40
CA LEU A 29 -5.97 9.04 -1.96
C LEU A 29 -6.95 7.94 -1.52
N ASP A 30 -8.24 8.10 -1.86
CA ASP A 30 -9.29 7.19 -1.44
C ASP A 30 -9.11 5.78 -2.03
N TYR A 31 -8.71 5.69 -3.30
CA TYR A 31 -8.47 4.42 -3.97
C TYR A 31 -7.29 3.65 -3.35
N ASN A 32 -6.17 4.33 -3.07
CA ASN A 32 -5.04 3.70 -2.39
C ASN A 32 -5.38 3.30 -0.95
N ILE A 33 -6.19 4.10 -0.23
CA ILE A 33 -6.70 3.69 1.08
C ILE A 33 -7.57 2.43 0.98
N PHE A 34 -8.49 2.38 0.02
CA PHE A 34 -9.34 1.21 -0.26
C PHE A 34 -8.49 -0.03 -0.56
N LEU A 35 -7.54 0.10 -1.48
CA LEU A 35 -6.68 -0.99 -1.91
C LEU A 35 -5.81 -1.52 -0.76
N PHE A 36 -5.17 -0.63 0.01
CA PHE A 36 -4.32 -1.04 1.13
C PHE A 36 -5.12 -1.69 2.26
N LYS A 37 -6.35 -1.21 2.52
CA LYS A 37 -7.27 -1.88 3.46
C LYS A 37 -7.64 -3.27 2.98
N GLY A 38 -7.98 -3.43 1.70
CA GLY A 38 -8.31 -4.72 1.10
C GLY A 38 -7.17 -5.72 1.23
N ILE A 39 -5.96 -5.33 0.83
CA ILE A 39 -4.73 -6.15 0.96
C ILE A 39 -4.47 -6.53 2.42
N GLY A 40 -4.51 -5.54 3.33
CA GLY A 40 -4.28 -5.75 4.75
C GLY A 40 -5.28 -6.72 5.37
N ASN A 41 -6.55 -6.66 4.96
CA ASN A 41 -7.59 -7.57 5.45
C ASN A 41 -7.32 -9.04 5.06
N VAL A 42 -6.81 -9.31 3.85
CA VAL A 42 -6.44 -10.68 3.43
C VAL A 42 -5.36 -11.25 4.36
N ILE A 43 -4.35 -10.45 4.70
CA ILE A 43 -3.26 -10.84 5.60
C ILE A 43 -3.76 -11.01 7.03
N ASP A 44 -4.50 -10.03 7.56
CA ASP A 44 -4.95 -10.00 8.95
C ASP A 44 -5.98 -11.11 9.25
N THR A 45 -6.79 -11.51 8.26
CA THR A 45 -7.79 -12.60 8.40
C THR A 45 -7.21 -14.01 8.20
N ASN A 46 -5.93 -14.14 7.81
CA ASN A 46 -5.32 -15.41 7.41
C ASN A 46 -6.15 -16.11 6.34
N ASP A 47 -6.38 -15.41 5.22
CA ASP A 47 -7.10 -16.00 4.10
C ASP A 47 -6.55 -17.39 3.73
N ALA A 48 -7.44 -18.37 3.62
CA ALA A 48 -7.05 -19.78 3.47
C ALA A 48 -6.34 -20.04 2.14
N GLN A 49 -6.71 -19.31 1.07
CA GLN A 49 -6.06 -19.43 -0.23
C GLN A 49 -4.64 -18.86 -0.16
N LEU A 50 -4.48 -17.71 0.50
CA LEU A 50 -3.15 -17.11 0.71
C LEU A 50 -2.24 -18.03 1.53
N VAL A 51 -2.72 -18.57 2.65
CA VAL A 51 -1.96 -19.52 3.49
C VAL A 51 -1.54 -20.75 2.68
N SER A 52 -2.50 -21.39 1.99
CA SER A 52 -2.23 -22.58 1.18
C SER A 52 -1.23 -22.31 0.06
N PHE A 53 -1.29 -21.13 -0.56
CA PHE A 53 -0.32 -20.73 -1.58
C PHE A 53 1.08 -20.61 -0.99
N ILE A 54 1.23 -19.90 0.13
CA ILE A 54 2.54 -19.71 0.77
C ILE A 54 3.12 -21.07 1.18
N GLU A 55 2.31 -21.96 1.79
CA GLU A 55 2.75 -23.32 2.13
C GLU A 55 3.26 -24.06 0.88
N SER A 56 2.51 -24.00 -0.22
CA SER A 56 2.87 -24.66 -1.48
C SER A 56 4.17 -24.11 -2.08
N LEU A 57 4.37 -22.79 -2.03
CA LEU A 57 5.60 -22.16 -2.47
C LEU A 57 6.80 -22.68 -1.67
N PHE A 58 6.73 -22.68 -0.35
CA PHE A 58 7.84 -23.12 0.50
C PHE A 58 8.11 -24.63 0.44
N ILE A 59 7.11 -25.44 0.09
CA ILE A 59 7.29 -26.88 -0.18
C ILE A 59 8.03 -27.11 -1.51
N THR A 60 7.75 -26.27 -2.52
CA THR A 60 8.28 -26.45 -3.88
C THR A 60 9.62 -25.75 -4.12
N LEU A 61 9.98 -24.76 -3.30
CA LEU A 61 11.27 -24.09 -3.35
C LEU A 61 12.43 -25.07 -3.13
N PRO A 62 13.45 -25.09 -4.01
CA PRO A 62 14.66 -25.85 -3.76
C PRO A 62 15.30 -25.42 -2.42
N LYS A 63 15.76 -26.39 -1.64
CA LYS A 63 16.32 -26.16 -0.28
C LYS A 63 17.47 -25.16 -0.25
N GLU A 64 18.19 -25.01 -1.35
CA GLU A 64 19.30 -24.06 -1.50
C GLU A 64 18.84 -22.60 -1.54
N TYR A 65 17.58 -22.36 -1.94
CA TYR A 65 16.98 -21.04 -2.03
C TYR A 65 15.98 -20.74 -0.90
N SER A 66 15.60 -21.74 -0.10
CA SER A 66 14.60 -21.56 0.97
C SER A 66 15.03 -20.60 2.07
N SER A 67 16.34 -20.37 2.25
CA SER A 67 16.89 -19.39 3.20
C SER A 67 17.11 -18.00 2.59
N LEU A 68 16.71 -17.79 1.34
CA LEU A 68 16.76 -16.46 0.71
C LEU A 68 15.42 -15.74 0.82
N ILE A 69 14.33 -16.49 0.93
CA ILE A 69 12.96 -15.96 0.92
C ILE A 69 12.42 -16.04 2.34
N TYR A 70 11.94 -14.90 2.82
CA TYR A 70 11.26 -14.78 4.09
C TYR A 70 10.01 -15.65 4.12
N ASN A 71 9.94 -16.57 5.08
CA ASN A 71 8.75 -17.37 5.30
C ASN A 71 7.80 -16.65 6.27
N PRO A 72 6.66 -16.12 5.79
CA PRO A 72 5.73 -15.39 6.64
C PRO A 72 4.90 -16.32 7.53
N LEU A 73 4.93 -17.65 7.32
CA LEU A 73 4.18 -18.58 8.18
C LEU A 73 4.99 -18.93 9.42
N ASN A 74 4.56 -18.42 10.58
CA ASN A 74 5.17 -18.76 11.84
C ASN A 74 4.64 -20.11 12.35
N LEU A 75 5.49 -21.14 12.35
CA LEU A 75 5.20 -22.39 13.04
C LEU A 75 5.34 -22.17 14.55
N PRO A 76 4.32 -22.49 15.37
CA PRO A 76 3.25 -23.47 15.14
C PRO A 76 1.84 -22.88 14.94
N ALA A 77 1.69 -21.58 14.65
CA ALA A 77 0.38 -20.92 14.71
C ALA A 77 -0.37 -20.82 13.37
N ASN A 78 0.24 -21.21 12.24
CA ASN A 78 -0.27 -20.98 10.86
C ASN A 78 -0.80 -19.56 10.65
N LYS A 79 -0.26 -18.60 11.41
CA LYS A 79 -0.60 -17.20 11.30
C LYS A 79 0.42 -16.53 10.39
N ILE A 80 -0.07 -15.78 9.42
CA ILE A 80 0.78 -14.94 8.57
C ILE A 80 1.39 -13.85 9.46
N ASN A 81 2.71 -13.91 9.60
CA ASN A 81 3.53 -12.83 10.13
C ASN A 81 3.79 -11.86 8.97
N PRO A 82 3.27 -10.62 9.02
CA PRO A 82 3.41 -9.70 7.91
C PRO A 82 4.88 -9.44 7.57
N SER A 83 5.18 -9.38 6.28
CA SER A 83 6.47 -8.93 5.76
C SER A 83 6.76 -7.49 6.21
N THR A 84 8.02 -7.08 6.08
CA THR A 84 8.41 -5.70 6.34
C THR A 84 7.68 -4.75 5.38
N THR A 85 7.57 -5.12 4.11
CA THR A 85 6.81 -4.38 3.10
C THR A 85 5.34 -4.20 3.49
N SER A 86 4.66 -5.25 3.95
CA SER A 86 3.27 -5.13 4.44
C SER A 86 3.16 -4.21 5.65
N LYS A 87 4.13 -4.24 6.58
CA LYS A 87 4.16 -3.33 7.74
C LYS A 87 4.36 -1.86 7.32
N LEU A 88 5.24 -1.62 6.35
CA LEU A 88 5.45 -0.29 5.77
C LEU A 88 4.20 0.22 5.06
N GLN A 89 3.49 -0.63 4.30
CA GLN A 89 2.22 -0.24 3.68
C GLN A 89 1.12 0.05 4.70
N LYS A 90 1.01 -0.75 5.78
CA LYS A 90 0.06 -0.49 6.87
C LYS A 90 0.35 0.84 7.58
N ARG A 91 1.64 1.17 7.70
CA ARG A 91 2.09 2.46 8.21
C ARG A 91 1.71 3.60 7.26
N LEU A 92 1.98 3.47 5.96
CA LEU A 92 1.56 4.45 4.95
C LEU A 92 0.04 4.64 4.94
N LEU A 93 -0.74 3.56 4.99
CA LEU A 93 -2.20 3.59 5.11
C LEU A 93 -2.66 4.47 6.28
N SER A 94 -2.01 4.36 7.44
CA SER A 94 -2.33 5.19 8.61
C SER A 94 -2.08 6.69 8.37
N LEU A 95 -1.06 7.05 7.58
CA LEU A 95 -0.82 8.44 7.17
C LEU A 95 -1.88 8.91 6.17
N LEU A 96 -2.22 8.09 5.17
CA LEU A 96 -3.24 8.41 4.17
C LEU A 96 -4.62 8.64 4.80
N ILE A 97 -5.02 7.80 5.77
CA ILE A 97 -6.28 7.98 6.49
C ILE A 97 -6.28 9.28 7.31
N GLN A 98 -5.16 9.62 7.96
CA GLN A 98 -5.07 10.88 8.68
C GLN A 98 -5.17 12.10 7.75
N GLU A 99 -4.62 12.02 6.54
CA GLU A 99 -4.73 13.10 5.55
C GLU A 99 -6.17 13.22 5.04
N ARG A 100 -6.85 12.09 4.77
CA ARG A 100 -8.29 12.07 4.46
C ARG A 100 -9.12 12.70 5.58
N HIS A 101 -8.84 12.33 6.84
CA HIS A 101 -9.53 12.90 8.00
C HIS A 101 -9.34 14.42 8.08
N LYS A 102 -8.11 14.91 7.90
CA LYS A 102 -7.79 16.34 7.86
C LYS A 102 -8.57 17.06 6.76
N ARG A 103 -8.67 16.49 5.56
CA ARG A 103 -9.46 17.04 4.44
C ARG A 103 -10.95 17.08 4.73
N ASP A 104 -11.49 16.03 5.37
CA ASP A 104 -12.90 16.02 5.80
C ASP A 104 -13.19 17.14 6.80
N ILE A 105 -12.31 17.37 7.77
CA ILE A 105 -12.44 18.47 8.72
C ILE A 105 -12.36 19.83 8.01
N GLN A 106 -11.46 20.00 7.03
CA GLN A 106 -11.40 21.21 6.21
C GLN A 106 -12.69 21.45 5.42
N LEU A 107 -13.27 20.40 4.82
CA LEU A 107 -14.52 20.49 4.07
C LEU A 107 -15.70 20.82 4.97
N LEU A 108 -15.76 20.24 6.17
CA LEU A 108 -16.76 20.60 7.18
C LEU A 108 -16.59 22.06 7.64
N ASN A 109 -15.36 22.50 7.87
CA ASN A 109 -15.08 23.87 8.29
C ASN A 109 -15.52 24.94 7.26
N LYS A 110 -15.52 24.61 5.96
CA LYS A 110 -16.13 25.47 4.92
C LYS A 110 -17.64 25.69 5.15
N LYS A 111 -18.33 24.75 5.78
CA LYS A 111 -19.78 24.83 6.10
C LYS A 111 -20.06 25.37 7.50
N PHE A 112 -19.12 25.24 8.44
CA PHE A 112 -19.31 25.55 9.86
C PHE A 112 -18.42 26.70 10.38
N GLU A 113 -17.98 27.61 9.50
CA GLU A 113 -17.23 28.82 9.86
C GLU A 113 -15.93 28.53 10.65
N ASN A 114 -15.18 27.49 10.27
CA ASN A 114 -13.91 27.11 10.90
C ASN A 114 -13.99 26.76 12.41
N LYS A 115 -15.16 26.33 12.90
CA LYS A 115 -15.37 25.99 14.32
C LYS A 115 -14.81 24.62 14.73
N ILE A 116 -14.50 23.76 13.78
CA ILE A 116 -14.07 22.37 14.04
C ILE A 116 -12.55 22.34 14.04
N LYS A 117 -11.95 21.94 15.16
CA LYS A 117 -10.50 21.76 15.27
C LYS A 117 -10.11 20.38 14.77
N TYR A 118 -9.06 20.34 13.94
CA TYR A 118 -8.42 19.09 13.57
C TYR A 118 -7.69 18.49 14.78
N VAL A 119 -7.85 17.18 14.97
CA VAL A 119 -7.14 16.39 15.97
C VAL A 119 -6.68 15.11 15.27
N GLU A 120 -5.42 14.73 15.46
CA GLU A 120 -4.90 13.48 14.90
C GLU A 120 -5.61 12.27 15.51
N LEU A 121 -5.83 11.24 14.70
CA LEU A 121 -6.51 10.02 15.11
C LEU A 121 -5.56 9.13 15.91
N GLU A 122 -6.00 8.64 17.06
CA GLU A 122 -5.24 7.65 17.83
C GLU A 122 -5.22 6.28 17.12
N GLU A 123 -6.33 5.91 16.48
CA GLU A 123 -6.50 4.67 15.73
C GLU A 123 -7.00 4.97 14.31
N PRO A 124 -6.12 5.37 13.36
CA PRO A 124 -6.53 5.76 12.01
C PRO A 124 -7.38 4.71 11.30
N GLU A 125 -7.09 3.42 11.47
CA GLU A 125 -7.79 2.31 10.80
C GLU A 125 -9.29 2.22 11.15
N LYS A 126 -9.71 2.74 12.31
CA LYS A 126 -11.12 2.78 12.73
C LYS A 126 -11.90 3.96 12.15
N TYR A 127 -11.24 4.87 11.44
CA TYR A 127 -11.90 6.02 10.85
C TYR A 127 -12.82 5.62 9.69
N GLU A 128 -14.08 6.07 9.80
CA GLU A 128 -15.07 5.93 8.74
C GLU A 128 -14.85 7.02 7.68
N ILE A 129 -14.41 6.59 6.49
CA ILE A 129 -14.16 7.49 5.36
C ILE A 129 -15.48 7.80 4.67
N LYS A 130 -15.83 9.09 4.63
CA LYS A 130 -17.15 9.56 4.14
C LYS A 130 -17.13 10.01 2.68
N SER A 131 -15.97 9.99 2.05
CA SER A 131 -15.82 10.40 0.65
C SER A 131 -16.66 9.52 -0.27
N ILE A 132 -17.24 10.14 -1.30
CA ILE A 132 -18.05 9.42 -2.28
C ILE A 132 -17.22 8.41 -3.06
N TYR A 133 -15.97 8.76 -3.42
CA TYR A 133 -15.07 7.86 -4.15
C TYR A 133 -14.80 6.59 -3.34
N TYR A 134 -14.39 6.75 -2.07
CA TYR A 134 -14.15 5.61 -1.20
C TYR A 134 -15.38 4.70 -1.07
N ARG A 135 -16.57 5.28 -0.91
CA ARG A 135 -17.82 4.51 -0.80
C ARG A 135 -18.11 3.71 -2.07
N THR A 136 -17.94 4.32 -3.24
CA THR A 136 -18.11 3.61 -4.52
C THR A 136 -17.18 2.40 -4.61
N PHE A 137 -15.92 2.53 -4.22
CA PHE A 137 -15.00 1.38 -4.21
C PHE A 137 -15.39 0.32 -3.18
N ASP A 138 -15.77 0.73 -1.98
CA ASP A 138 -16.16 -0.20 -0.90
C ASP A 138 -17.43 -0.99 -1.26
N GLU A 139 -18.36 -0.38 -2.00
CA GLU A 139 -19.54 -1.06 -2.55
C GLU A 139 -19.16 -2.10 -3.62
N ALA A 140 -18.09 -1.88 -4.38
CA ALA A 140 -17.56 -2.81 -5.39
C ALA A 140 -16.47 -3.77 -4.86
N LYS A 141 -16.19 -3.80 -3.55
CA LYS A 141 -15.05 -4.53 -2.96
C LYS A 141 -14.95 -6.01 -3.34
N ASP A 142 -16.10 -6.67 -3.53
CA ASP A 142 -16.15 -8.10 -3.86
C ASP A 142 -15.60 -8.37 -5.27
N GLU A 143 -15.70 -7.38 -6.18
CA GLU A 143 -15.09 -7.44 -7.53
C GLU A 143 -13.56 -7.37 -7.46
N TYR A 144 -13.02 -6.74 -6.41
CA TYR A 144 -11.57 -6.59 -6.18
C TYR A 144 -10.97 -7.69 -5.30
N ALA A 145 -11.77 -8.64 -4.79
CA ALA A 145 -11.32 -9.66 -3.84
C ALA A 145 -10.11 -10.47 -4.35
N ASP A 146 -10.15 -10.89 -5.62
CA ASP A 146 -9.03 -11.60 -6.26
C ASP A 146 -7.77 -10.73 -6.36
N GLN A 147 -7.94 -9.44 -6.71
CA GLN A 147 -6.82 -8.50 -6.78
C GLN A 147 -6.18 -8.27 -5.40
N PHE A 148 -6.98 -8.15 -4.33
CA PHE A 148 -6.46 -8.06 -2.97
C PHE A 148 -5.65 -9.30 -2.60
N GLY A 149 -6.15 -10.50 -2.93
CA GLY A 149 -5.46 -11.75 -2.71
C GLY A 149 -4.11 -11.81 -3.42
N ARG A 150 -4.08 -11.46 -4.71
CA ARG A 150 -2.83 -11.43 -5.51
C ARG A 150 -1.81 -10.44 -4.96
N LEU A 151 -2.24 -9.24 -4.58
CA LEU A 151 -1.33 -8.23 -4.04
C LEU A 151 -0.84 -8.60 -2.63
N ALA A 152 -1.69 -9.17 -1.78
CA ALA A 152 -1.29 -9.70 -0.48
C ALA A 152 -0.27 -10.83 -0.61
N LEU A 153 -0.46 -11.69 -1.61
CA LEU A 153 0.53 -12.71 -1.96
C LEU A 153 1.86 -12.08 -2.34
N LEU A 154 1.88 -11.15 -3.29
CA LEU A 154 3.11 -10.48 -3.71
C LEU A 154 3.81 -9.77 -2.54
N GLN A 155 3.06 -9.13 -1.64
CA GLN A 155 3.67 -8.54 -0.44
C GLN A 155 4.25 -9.56 0.53
N SER A 156 3.78 -10.81 0.49
CA SER A 156 4.27 -11.89 1.33
C SER A 156 5.55 -12.54 0.77
N LEU A 157 5.92 -12.26 -0.48
CA LEU A 157 7.15 -12.73 -1.11
C LEU A 157 8.24 -11.67 -0.95
N GLU A 158 9.00 -11.77 0.13
CA GLU A 158 10.07 -10.83 0.50
C GLU A 158 11.38 -11.60 0.64
N TYR A 159 12.52 -11.04 0.22
CA TYR A 159 13.80 -11.65 0.55
C TYR A 159 14.09 -11.48 2.05
N ASP A 160 14.82 -12.43 2.65
CA ASP A 160 15.17 -12.37 4.08
C ASP A 160 15.96 -11.09 4.43
N PHE A 161 16.77 -10.56 3.50
CA PHE A 161 17.48 -9.30 3.72
C PHE A 161 16.57 -8.07 3.68
N GLU A 162 15.50 -8.08 2.89
CA GLU A 162 14.49 -7.00 2.88
C GLU A 162 13.70 -6.99 4.19
N HIS A 163 13.51 -8.17 4.80
CA HIS A 163 12.82 -8.30 6.07
C HIS A 163 13.56 -7.58 7.22
N ALA A 164 14.88 -7.62 7.21
CA ALA A 164 15.73 -7.00 8.21
C ALA A 164 15.98 -5.52 7.86
N LEU A 165 15.02 -4.63 8.14
CA LEU A 165 15.23 -3.17 8.01
C LEU A 165 16.59 -2.78 8.62
N ASP A 166 17.54 -2.39 7.77
CA ASP A 166 18.89 -1.99 8.17
C ASP A 166 19.13 -0.50 7.90
N ASN A 167 20.36 -0.05 8.12
CA ASN A 167 20.72 1.35 7.93
C ASN A 167 20.87 1.74 6.44
N ASP A 168 20.82 0.78 5.52
CA ASP A 168 20.94 0.99 4.09
C ASP A 168 19.57 0.90 3.37
N SER A 169 18.49 0.64 4.13
CA SER A 169 17.12 0.62 3.62
C SER A 169 16.65 2.00 3.11
N ASP A 170 15.92 2.00 2.00
CA ASP A 170 15.26 3.18 1.42
C ASP A 170 14.20 3.80 2.36
N TYR A 171 13.67 3.03 3.31
CA TYR A 171 12.57 3.44 4.20
C TYR A 171 13.05 3.71 5.64
N GLN A 172 13.77 4.81 5.83
CA GLN A 172 14.35 5.15 7.15
C GLN A 172 13.41 5.96 8.04
N SER A 173 12.39 6.59 7.46
CA SER A 173 11.46 7.51 8.11
C SER A 173 10.08 7.54 7.44
N ASP A 174 9.10 8.12 8.13
CA ASP A 174 7.76 8.36 7.59
C ASP A 174 7.79 9.31 6.38
N ASP A 175 8.74 10.24 6.35
CA ASP A 175 8.98 11.11 5.20
C ASP A 175 9.39 10.32 3.96
N ASN A 176 10.31 9.35 4.09
CA ASN A 176 10.70 8.52 2.94
C ASN A 176 9.52 7.70 2.41
N LEU A 177 8.68 7.15 3.28
CA LEU A 177 7.46 6.44 2.85
C LEU A 177 6.54 7.34 2.03
N VAL A 178 6.36 8.59 2.47
CA VAL A 178 5.52 9.56 1.77
C VAL A 178 6.16 9.97 0.44
N GLU A 179 7.45 10.27 0.44
CA GLU A 179 8.19 10.66 -0.77
C GLU A 179 8.12 9.55 -1.83
N HIS A 180 8.36 8.29 -1.45
CA HIS A 180 8.22 7.15 -2.35
C HIS A 180 6.79 6.96 -2.85
N PHE A 181 5.79 7.11 -1.97
CA PHE A 181 4.39 7.07 -2.37
C PHE A 181 4.04 8.20 -3.34
N CYS A 182 4.67 9.37 -3.21
CA CYS A 182 4.41 10.56 -4.03
C CYS A 182 5.34 10.72 -5.24
N ASP A 183 6.34 9.86 -5.45
CA ASP A 183 7.30 9.97 -6.57
C ASP A 183 6.63 9.73 -7.95
N ASP A 184 7.04 10.50 -8.96
CA ASP A 184 6.47 10.56 -10.33
C ASP A 184 6.81 9.34 -11.19
N ARG A 185 7.69 8.44 -10.71
CA ARG A 185 8.01 7.17 -11.40
C ARG A 185 6.87 6.14 -11.38
N MET A 186 5.75 6.45 -10.73
CA MET A 186 4.52 5.66 -10.78
C MET A 186 3.44 6.39 -11.60
N LEU A 187 3.48 6.12 -12.92
CA LEU A 187 2.42 6.21 -13.94
C LEU A 187 1.42 7.38 -13.84
N ASP A 188 1.64 8.39 -14.69
CA ASP A 188 0.69 9.37 -15.24
C ASP A 188 -0.40 9.97 -14.32
N PHE A 189 0.07 10.63 -13.27
CA PHE A 189 -0.76 11.54 -12.49
C PHE A 189 -0.36 13.00 -12.74
N GLU A 190 -0.96 13.65 -13.76
CA GLU A 190 -0.88 15.11 -13.89
C GLU A 190 -1.72 15.78 -12.79
N LEU A 191 -1.06 16.31 -11.76
CA LEU A 191 -1.60 17.06 -10.60
C LEU A 191 -2.37 18.36 -10.94
N GLY A 192 -2.79 18.56 -12.19
CA GLY A 192 -3.25 19.86 -12.69
C GLY A 192 -4.69 19.93 -13.21
N LYS A 193 -5.39 18.80 -13.38
CA LYS A 193 -6.73 18.79 -13.99
C LYS A 193 -7.68 17.86 -13.26
N SER A 194 -8.83 18.40 -12.86
CA SER A 194 -9.98 17.60 -12.42
C SER A 194 -10.34 16.60 -13.52
N LYS A 195 -10.07 15.32 -13.28
CA LYS A 195 -10.47 14.23 -14.18
C LYS A 195 -11.93 13.83 -13.91
N SER A 196 -12.66 13.42 -14.95
CA SER A 196 -14.02 12.88 -14.85
C SER A 196 -14.02 11.44 -14.33
N GLU A 197 -15.16 10.96 -13.79
CA GLU A 197 -15.29 9.60 -13.23
C GLU A 197 -14.85 8.50 -14.22
N ASP A 198 -15.15 8.65 -15.52
CA ASP A 198 -14.76 7.71 -16.58
C ASP A 198 -13.25 7.74 -16.93
N GLU A 199 -12.59 8.91 -16.85
CA GLU A 199 -11.14 9.06 -17.06
C GLU A 199 -10.33 8.51 -15.86
N VAL A 200 -10.98 8.54 -14.71
CA VAL A 200 -10.43 8.17 -13.42
C VAL A 200 -10.46 6.63 -13.23
N VAL A 201 -11.50 5.94 -13.73
CA VAL A 201 -11.56 4.48 -13.79
C VAL A 201 -10.47 3.87 -14.68
N ASN A 202 -9.95 4.63 -15.66
CA ASN A 202 -8.96 4.18 -16.65
C ASN A 202 -7.51 4.60 -16.36
N SER A 203 -7.22 5.30 -15.25
CA SER A 203 -5.85 5.70 -14.92
C SER A 203 -5.19 4.74 -13.93
N GLN A 204 -3.92 4.39 -14.18
CA GLN A 204 -3.11 3.49 -13.34
C GLN A 204 -2.72 4.20 -12.03
N ILE A 205 -3.67 4.28 -11.09
CA ILE A 205 -3.56 5.06 -9.84
C ILE A 205 -3.02 4.21 -8.66
N ILE A 206 -2.64 2.96 -8.92
CA ILE A 206 -2.16 2.01 -7.91
C ILE A 206 -0.72 2.34 -7.52
N ARG A 207 -0.48 2.67 -6.24
CA ARG A 207 0.85 2.86 -5.67
C ARG A 207 1.10 1.91 -4.51
N VAL A 208 1.08 0.61 -4.80
CA VAL A 208 1.30 -0.47 -3.83
C VAL A 208 2.79 -0.73 -3.66
N LEU A 209 3.24 -0.82 -2.41
CA LEU A 209 4.60 -1.25 -2.11
C LEU A 209 4.72 -2.76 -2.38
N LEU A 210 5.66 -3.13 -3.26
CA LEU A 210 5.95 -4.51 -3.61
C LEU A 210 7.41 -4.83 -3.27
N PRO A 211 7.69 -5.95 -2.57
CA PRO A 211 9.06 -6.37 -2.30
C PRO A 211 9.81 -6.69 -3.61
N LEU A 212 11.14 -6.59 -3.59
CA LEU A 212 12.00 -6.88 -4.74
C LEU A 212 11.81 -8.32 -5.25
N ALA A 213 11.70 -9.29 -4.33
CA ALA A 213 11.45 -10.69 -4.70
C ALA A 213 10.20 -10.86 -5.60
N SER A 214 9.15 -10.09 -5.33
CA SER A 214 7.93 -10.06 -6.16
C SER A 214 8.10 -9.34 -7.49
N GLN A 215 8.90 -8.27 -7.51
CA GLN A 215 9.17 -7.52 -8.74
C GLN A 215 9.91 -8.37 -9.77
N VAL A 216 10.80 -9.28 -9.34
CA VAL A 216 11.47 -10.23 -10.23
C VAL A 216 10.46 -11.16 -10.94
N ILE A 217 9.44 -11.62 -10.21
CA ILE A 217 8.39 -12.49 -10.77
C ILE A 217 7.54 -11.74 -11.80
N LEU A 218 7.23 -10.47 -11.54
CA LEU A 218 6.46 -9.62 -12.45
C LEU A 218 7.29 -9.19 -13.68
N GLY A 219 8.59 -8.91 -13.51
CA GLY A 219 9.49 -8.47 -14.58
C GLY A 219 9.81 -9.56 -15.60
N GLN A 220 9.76 -10.84 -15.22
CA GLN A 220 9.99 -11.95 -16.14
C GLN A 220 8.88 -12.16 -17.19
N GLN A 221 7.73 -11.50 -17.07
CA GLN A 221 6.67 -11.53 -18.10
C GLN A 221 6.87 -10.48 -19.21
N GLY A 222 7.89 -9.61 -19.12
CA GLY A 222 8.16 -8.53 -20.08
C GLY A 222 9.34 -8.76 -21.03
N GLU A 223 10.09 -9.86 -20.90
CA GLU A 223 11.24 -10.20 -21.77
C GLU A 223 10.94 -11.42 -22.66
N GLY A 224 9.74 -11.48 -23.22
CA GLY A 224 9.35 -12.48 -24.22
C GLY A 224 8.85 -11.79 -25.48
N GLU A 225 9.52 -12.08 -26.60
CA GLU A 225 9.18 -11.71 -27.99
C GLU A 225 9.66 -10.35 -28.51
N GLU A 226 10.96 -10.24 -28.79
CA GLU A 226 11.37 -9.79 -30.12
C GLU A 226 12.00 -11.00 -30.83
N GLU A 227 11.17 -11.72 -31.59
CA GLU A 227 11.66 -12.53 -32.70
C GLU A 227 12.41 -11.60 -33.65
N GLY A 228 13.75 -11.67 -33.61
CA GLY A 228 14.58 -11.10 -34.66
C GLY A 228 14.46 -11.96 -35.92
N GLU A 229 13.43 -11.72 -36.72
CA GLU A 229 13.50 -11.91 -38.17
C GLU A 229 13.85 -10.58 -38.86
N GLU A 230 14.56 -10.73 -39.99
CA GLU A 230 15.10 -9.72 -40.94
C GLU A 230 16.51 -9.21 -40.55
N ASP A 231 17.60 -9.51 -41.28
CA ASP A 231 17.80 -9.70 -42.74
C ASP A 231 18.58 -10.97 -43.15
#